data_AF-A0A8J5MT53-F1
#
_entry.id   AF-A0A8J5MT53-F1
#
_cell.length_a   1.000
_cell.length_b   1.000
_cell.length_c   1.000
_cell.angle_alpha   90.00
_cell.angle_beta   90.00
_cell.angle_gamma   90.00
#
_symmetry.space_group_name_H-M   'P 1'
#
loop_
_entity.id
_entity.type
_entity.pdbx_description
1 polymer ?
#
loop_
_entity_poly.entity_id
_entity_poly.type
_entity_poly.pdbx_seq_one_letter_code
_entity_poly.pdbx_strand_id
1 'polypeptide(L)'
;MIVFISTGAVACVSDSYDIWKCCEKIWGEELRDAVIKRGKNGGTLLIRPDSGDPPSVVLKVDRDTQKCAYKCSYAVINGEGVDVYKQPISDPSKTSKKGRLALHHVNGTYVTLEGGRSDPKL
;
A
#
# COMPACT_ATOMS: atom_id res chain seq x y z
N MET A 1 13.87 -0.02 -19.09
CA MET A 1 13.21 -1.24 -19.62
C MET A 1 11.68 -1.13 -19.62
N ILE A 2 11.01 -0.94 -18.48
CA ILE A 2 9.52 -0.91 -18.40
C ILE A 2 8.85 0.27 -19.12
N VAL A 3 9.60 1.34 -19.39
CA VAL A 3 9.14 2.54 -20.11
C VAL A 3 9.15 2.35 -21.64
N PHE A 4 10.00 1.45 -22.13
CA PHE A 4 10.21 1.23 -23.57
C PHE A 4 9.34 0.10 -24.13
N ILE A 5 9.11 -0.94 -23.34
CA ILE A 5 8.14 -1.98 -23.67
C ILE A 5 6.82 -1.49 -23.09
N SER A 6 5.83 -1.11 -23.90
CA SER A 6 4.60 -0.48 -23.39
C SER A 6 3.47 -1.47 -23.06
N THR A 7 3.56 -2.71 -23.55
CA THR A 7 2.54 -3.77 -23.40
C THR A 7 3.17 -5.11 -23.02
N GLY A 8 2.36 -6.14 -22.71
CA GLY A 8 2.83 -7.49 -22.37
C GLY A 8 3.43 -7.62 -20.97
N ALA A 9 3.93 -8.81 -20.62
CA ALA A 9 4.61 -9.05 -19.34
C ALA A 9 6.10 -8.74 -19.44
N VAL A 10 6.67 -8.05 -18.44
CA VAL A 10 8.12 -7.84 -18.30
C VAL A 10 8.54 -8.24 -16.90
N ALA A 11 9.45 -9.21 -16.81
CA ALA A 11 10.09 -9.58 -15.55
C ALA A 11 11.33 -8.73 -15.30
N CYS A 12 11.46 -8.20 -14.08
CA CYS A 12 12.64 -7.44 -13.66
C CYS A 12 13.19 -8.04 -12.37
N VAL A 13 14.45 -8.49 -12.44
CA VAL A 13 15.23 -8.82 -11.24
C VAL A 13 15.27 -7.59 -10.36
N SER A 14 14.84 -7.74 -9.10
CA SER A 14 14.59 -6.60 -8.22
C SER A 14 15.40 -6.66 -6.92
N ASP A 15 16.26 -7.66 -6.75
CA ASP A 15 17.04 -7.91 -5.54
C ASP A 15 18.55 -7.80 -5.76
N SER A 16 19.01 -7.14 -6.83
CA SER A 16 20.45 -6.93 -7.09
C SER A 16 21.21 -6.30 -5.91
N TYR A 17 20.51 -5.55 -5.05
CA TYR A 17 21.06 -4.95 -3.84
C TYR A 17 20.15 -5.17 -2.63
N ASP A 18 18.89 -4.74 -2.73
CA ASP A 18 17.89 -4.83 -1.66
C ASP A 18 16.48 -4.88 -2.27
N ILE A 19 15.85 -6.04 -2.18
CA ILE A 19 14.50 -6.28 -2.72
C ILE A 19 13.43 -5.43 -2.03
N TRP A 20 13.59 -5.14 -0.74
CA TRP A 20 12.61 -4.39 0.05
C TRP A 20 12.61 -2.93 -0.36
N LYS A 21 13.80 -2.33 -0.41
CA LYS A 21 13.97 -0.94 -0.84
C LYS A 21 13.55 -0.77 -2.30
N CYS A 22 13.86 -1.73 -3.17
CA CYS A 22 13.42 -1.72 -4.57
C CYS A 22 11.90 -1.69 -4.68
N CYS A 23 11.21 -2.55 -3.93
CA CYS A 23 9.75 -2.62 -3.97
C CYS A 23 9.06 -1.42 -3.29
N GLU A 24 9.57 -0.94 -2.15
CA GLU A 24 8.98 0.21 -1.43
C GLU A 24 9.27 1.54 -2.15
N LYS A 25 10.52 1.82 -2.49
CA LYS A 25 10.98 3.15 -2.93
C LYS A 25 11.04 3.29 -4.44
N ILE A 26 11.52 2.26 -5.14
CA ILE A 26 11.70 2.38 -6.59
C ILE A 26 10.38 2.07 -7.30
N TRP A 27 9.83 0.87 -7.10
CA TRP A 27 8.56 0.50 -7.72
C TRP A 27 7.35 1.18 -7.07
N GLY A 28 7.37 1.31 -5.74
CA GLY A 28 6.26 1.86 -4.96
C GLY A 28 6.19 3.39 -4.92
N GLU A 29 7.27 4.11 -5.21
CA GLU A 29 7.30 5.58 -5.20
C GLU A 29 7.82 6.12 -6.54
N GLU A 30 9.12 6.04 -6.81
CA GLU A 30 9.78 6.73 -7.94
C GLU A 30 9.21 6.34 -9.32
N LEU A 31 8.93 5.05 -9.54
CA LEU A 31 8.43 4.51 -10.81
C LEU A 31 6.95 4.10 -10.76
N ARG A 32 6.24 4.44 -9.68
CA ARG A 32 4.85 4.03 -9.46
C ARG A 32 3.95 4.42 -10.63
N ASP A 33 4.08 5.65 -11.13
CA ASP A 33 3.26 6.14 -12.24
C ASP A 33 3.55 5.42 -13.55
N ALA A 34 4.81 5.03 -13.79
CA ALA A 34 5.18 4.22 -14.94
C ALA A 34 4.58 2.80 -14.86
N VAL A 35 4.58 2.19 -13.67
CA VAL A 35 3.95 0.88 -13.42
C VAL A 35 2.43 0.95 -13.64
N ILE A 36 1.77 1.99 -13.12
CA ILE A 36 0.32 2.19 -13.31
C ILE A 36 0.00 2.43 -14.78
N LYS A 37 0.77 3.27 -15.47
CA LYS A 37 0.60 3.53 -16.91
C LYS A 37 0.74 2.26 -17.73
N ARG A 38 1.73 1.41 -17.41
CA ARG A 38 1.89 0.08 -18.02
C ARG A 38 0.64 -0.78 -17.81
N GLY A 39 0.13 -0.86 -16.57
CA GLY A 39 -1.09 -1.60 -16.24
C GLY A 39 -2.30 -1.17 -17.06
N LYS A 40 -2.51 0.15 -17.19
CA LYS A 40 -3.59 0.72 -18.02
C LYS A 40 -3.44 0.39 -19.51
N ASN A 41 -2.21 0.20 -19.99
CA ASN A 41 -1.92 -0.19 -21.36
C ASN A 41 -1.95 -1.72 -21.59
N GLY A 42 -2.44 -2.51 -20.62
CA GLY A 42 -2.50 -3.97 -20.73
C GLY A 42 -1.15 -4.67 -20.53
N GLY A 43 -0.16 -3.99 -19.95
CA GLY A 43 1.12 -4.59 -19.58
C GLY A 43 1.19 -4.95 -18.10
N THR A 44 2.04 -5.91 -17.76
CA THR A 44 2.28 -6.33 -16.37
C THR A 44 3.77 -6.24 -16.05
N LEU A 45 4.11 -5.68 -14.90
CA LEU A 45 5.45 -5.79 -14.31
C LEU A 45 5.47 -7.02 -13.40
N LEU A 46 6.41 -7.93 -13.65
CA LEU A 46 6.69 -9.06 -12.77
C LEU A 46 7.94 -8.73 -11.96
N ILE A 47 7.77 -8.41 -10.68
CA ILE A 47 8.88 -8.23 -9.74
C ILE A 47 9.47 -9.62 -9.48
N ARG A 48 10.74 -9.82 -9.85
CA ARG A 48 11.43 -11.10 -9.74
C ARG A 48 12.50 -11.03 -8.65
N PRO A 49 12.26 -11.53 -7.43
CA PRO A 49 13.34 -11.85 -6.51
C PRO A 49 14.12 -13.06 -7.04
N ASP A 50 15.44 -13.06 -6.88
CA ASP A 50 16.34 -14.12 -7.36
C ASP A 50 17.22 -14.73 -6.24
N SER A 51 17.07 -14.24 -5.01
CA SER A 51 17.80 -14.66 -3.82
C SER A 51 16.91 -14.69 -2.57
N GLY A 52 17.36 -15.42 -1.53
CA GLY A 52 16.65 -15.59 -0.26
C GLY A 52 15.74 -16.82 -0.20
N ASP A 53 15.05 -17.00 0.93
CA ASP A 53 14.10 -18.10 1.17
C ASP A 53 12.76 -17.82 0.45
N PRO A 54 12.34 -18.63 -0.54
CA PRO A 54 11.19 -18.30 -1.38
C PRO A 54 9.87 -18.03 -0.63
N PRO A 55 9.44 -18.85 0.35
CA PRO A 55 8.23 -18.59 1.13
C PRO A 55 8.29 -17.25 1.86
N SER A 56 9.43 -16.93 2.47
CA SER A 56 9.62 -15.68 3.21
C SER A 56 9.65 -14.46 2.30
N VAL A 57 10.33 -14.57 1.15
CA VAL A 57 10.54 -13.44 0.25
C VAL A 57 9.23 -13.02 -0.42
N VAL A 58 8.46 -13.98 -0.91
CA VAL A 58 7.16 -13.70 -1.55
C VAL A 58 6.21 -12.99 -0.59
N LEU A 59 6.12 -13.47 0.66
CA LEU A 59 5.24 -12.86 1.67
C LEU A 59 5.65 -11.43 2.05
N LYS A 60 6.96 -11.15 2.07
CA LYS A 60 7.47 -9.83 2.45
C LYS A 60 7.40 -8.81 1.31
N VAL A 61 7.64 -9.22 0.06
CA VAL A 61 7.61 -8.33 -1.12
C VAL A 61 6.24 -7.71 -1.29
N ASP A 62 5.19 -8.49 -1.02
CA ASP A 62 3.81 -8.04 -1.19
C ASP A 62 3.29 -7.35 0.08
N ARG A 63 2.92 -8.13 1.11
CA ARG A 63 2.21 -7.63 2.29
C ARG A 63 3.02 -6.62 3.11
N ASP A 64 4.25 -6.98 3.46
CA ASP A 64 5.00 -6.24 4.48
C ASP A 64 5.65 -4.98 3.87
N THR A 65 6.13 -5.07 2.63
CA THR A 65 6.74 -3.93 1.93
C THR A 65 5.71 -2.85 1.61
N GLN A 66 4.52 -3.22 1.13
CA GLN A 66 3.44 -2.26 0.87
C GLN A 66 2.65 -1.87 2.13
N LYS A 67 2.98 -2.49 3.28
CA LYS A 67 2.35 -2.26 4.59
C LYS A 67 0.83 -2.49 4.55
N CYS A 68 0.38 -3.45 3.75
CA CYS A 68 -1.02 -3.88 3.69
C CYS A 68 -1.44 -4.44 5.05
N ALA A 69 -2.43 -3.82 5.68
CA ALA A 69 -2.88 -4.19 7.03
C ALA A 69 -4.40 -4.03 7.19
N TYR A 70 -5.00 -4.91 8.00
CA TYR A 70 -6.38 -4.79 8.44
C TYR A 70 -6.41 -4.49 9.95
N LYS A 71 -7.14 -3.44 10.35
CA LYS A 71 -7.24 -3.01 11.75
C LYS A 71 -8.63 -2.49 12.05
N CYS A 72 -9.16 -2.83 13.22
CA CYS A 72 -10.38 -2.21 13.74
C CYS A 72 -10.10 -0.73 14.07
N SER A 73 -10.95 0.17 13.56
CA SER A 73 -10.85 1.61 13.81
C SER A 73 -12.00 2.17 14.67
N TYR A 74 -13.12 1.44 14.79
CA TYR A 74 -14.33 1.89 15.49
C TYR A 74 -15.15 0.71 16.01
N ALA A 75 -15.75 0.86 17.18
CA ALA A 75 -16.69 -0.09 17.76
C ALA A 75 -17.88 0.65 18.39
N VAL A 76 -19.01 -0.06 18.56
CA VAL A 76 -20.14 0.43 19.36
C VAL A 76 -20.22 -0.41 20.62
N ILE A 77 -20.10 0.22 21.78
CA ILE A 77 -20.13 -0.43 23.09
C ILE A 77 -21.26 0.23 23.88
N ASN A 78 -22.25 -0.56 24.31
CA ASN A 78 -23.43 -0.06 25.04
C ASN A 78 -24.19 1.07 24.31
N GLY A 79 -24.24 1.04 22.97
CA GLY A 79 -24.88 2.07 22.17
C GLY A 79 -24.03 3.33 21.92
N GLU A 80 -22.85 3.42 22.53
CA GLU A 80 -21.93 4.53 22.33
C GLU A 80 -20.79 4.15 21.37
N GLY A 81 -20.44 5.09 20.49
CA GLY A 81 -19.34 4.92 19.57
C GLY A 81 -17.99 5.14 20.24
N VAL A 82 -17.06 4.20 20.05
CA VAL A 82 -15.71 4.23 20.60
C VAL A 82 -14.69 4.10 19.47
N ASP A 83 -13.73 5.02 19.42
CA ASP A 83 -12.60 4.94 18.52
C ASP A 83 -11.62 3.86 18.99
N VAL A 84 -11.29 2.93 18.10
CA VAL A 84 -10.35 1.84 18.36
C VAL A 84 -9.09 2.10 17.55
N TYR A 85 -7.91 1.99 18.17
CA TYR A 85 -6.65 2.14 17.45
C TYR A 85 -5.49 1.50 18.20
N LYS A 86 -4.42 1.20 17.45
CA LYS A 86 -3.16 0.70 18.00
C LYS A 86 -2.09 1.76 17.81
N GLN A 87 -1.38 2.10 18.88
CA GLN A 87 -0.20 2.96 18.87
C GLN A 87 0.93 2.26 19.61
N PRO A 88 1.78 1.49 18.92
CA PRO A 88 2.87 0.74 19.56
C PRO A 88 3.94 1.70 20.07
N ILE A 89 4.38 1.49 21.32
CA ILE A 89 5.49 2.26 21.91
C ILE A 89 6.80 1.99 21.13
N SER A 90 7.02 0.74 20.74
CA SER A 90 8.26 0.29 20.09
C SER A 90 8.40 0.69 18.63
N ASP A 91 7.31 1.03 17.95
CA ASP A 91 7.32 1.34 16.52
C ASP A 91 6.16 2.29 16.16
N PRO A 92 6.39 3.61 16.22
CA PRO A 92 5.37 4.61 15.92
C PRO A 92 4.84 4.54 14.48
N SER A 93 5.61 3.98 13.52
CA SER A 93 5.19 3.84 12.12
C SER A 93 4.01 2.87 11.94
N LYS A 94 3.75 2.03 12.96
CA LYS A 94 2.63 1.08 12.99
C LYS A 94 1.37 1.64 13.66
N THR A 95 1.30 2.94 13.91
CA THR A 95 0.09 3.61 14.41
C THR A 95 -1.05 3.46 13.40
N SER A 96 -2.26 3.11 13.88
CA SER A 96 -3.45 2.97 13.03
C SER A 96 -4.36 4.18 13.09
N LYS A 97 -5.17 4.35 12.05
CA LYS A 97 -6.27 5.33 11.98
C LYS A 97 -7.36 5.04 13.00
N LYS A 98 -8.13 6.06 13.35
CA LYS A 98 -9.17 6.03 14.39
C LYS A 98 -10.54 6.42 13.85
N GLY A 99 -11.58 5.83 14.42
CA GLY A 99 -12.98 6.14 14.13
C GLY A 99 -13.50 5.59 12.81
N ARG A 100 -14.67 6.10 12.41
CA ARG A 100 -15.28 5.79 11.11
C ARG A 100 -14.49 6.52 10.02
N LEU A 101 -14.10 5.77 8.99
CA LEU A 101 -13.22 6.25 7.92
C LEU A 101 -14.02 6.52 6.64
N ALA A 102 -13.64 7.58 5.92
CA ALA A 102 -14.15 7.86 4.58
C ALA A 102 -12.99 8.18 3.64
N LEU A 103 -13.07 7.70 2.40
CA LEU A 103 -12.09 7.99 1.34
C LEU A 103 -12.64 9.07 0.42
N HIS A 104 -11.91 10.18 0.30
CA HIS A 104 -12.26 11.30 -0.56
C HIS A 104 -11.22 11.44 -1.67
N HIS A 105 -11.66 11.89 -2.84
CA HIS A 105 -10.79 12.25 -3.95
C HIS A 105 -10.88 13.76 -4.16
N VAL A 106 -9.81 14.49 -3.81
CA VAL A 106 -9.77 15.94 -3.80
C VAL A 106 -8.56 16.39 -4.62
N ASN A 107 -8.78 17.23 -5.63
CA ASN A 107 -7.72 17.79 -6.48
C ASN A 107 -6.76 16.73 -7.06
N GLY A 108 -7.30 15.59 -7.52
CA GLY A 108 -6.49 14.50 -8.09
C GLY A 108 -5.75 13.63 -7.07
N THR A 109 -5.95 13.87 -5.77
CA THR A 109 -5.30 13.13 -4.68
C THR A 109 -6.35 12.42 -3.82
N TYR A 110 -6.01 11.24 -3.32
CA TYR A 110 -6.85 10.49 -2.38
C TYR A 110 -6.51 10.87 -0.93
N VAL A 111 -7.52 11.19 -0.13
CA VAL A 111 -7.38 11.56 1.28
C VAL A 111 -8.32 10.68 2.11
N THR A 112 -7.81 10.09 3.20
CA THR A 112 -8.64 9.38 4.18
C THR A 112 -9.00 10.31 5.32
N LEU A 113 -10.30 10.52 5.55
CA LEU A 113 -10.81 11.27 6.69
C LEU A 113 -11.04 10.33 7.88
N GLU A 114 -10.68 10.80 9.09
CA GLU A 114 -10.83 10.08 10.36
C GLU A 114 -11.92 10.77 11.22
N GLY A 115 -12.67 10.00 12.03
CA GLY A 115 -13.69 10.54 12.93
C GLY A 115 -15.04 10.92 12.28
N GLY A 116 -15.31 10.49 11.05
CA GLY A 116 -16.52 10.87 10.32
C GLY A 116 -17.80 10.23 10.88
N ARG A 117 -18.63 10.99 11.62
CA ARG A 117 -20.07 10.90 11.36
C ARG A 117 -20.24 11.33 9.91
N SER A 118 -20.56 10.38 9.03
CA SER A 118 -20.80 10.60 7.60
C SER A 118 -21.62 11.88 7.41
N ASP A 119 -20.98 12.97 6.99
CA ASP A 119 -21.70 14.16 6.55
C ASP A 119 -22.17 13.87 5.13
N PRO A 120 -23.48 13.78 4.85
CA PRO A 120 -23.98 13.43 3.51
C PRO A 120 -23.77 14.53 2.46
N LYS A 121 -23.16 15.67 2.81
CA LYS A 121 -23.11 16.89 1.99
C LYS A 121 -21.71 17.34 1.53
N LEU A 122 -20.70 16.48 1.58
CA LEU A 122 -19.38 16.73 0.97
C LEU A 122 -19.07 15.74 -0.14
#